data_AF-A0A7S3CRT5-F1
#
_entry.id   AF-A0A7S3CRT5-F1
#
_cell.length_a   1.000
_cell.length_b   1.000
_cell.length_c   1.000
_cell.angle_alpha   90.00
_cell.angle_beta   90.00
_cell.angle_gamma   90.00
#
_symmetry.space_group_name_H-M   'P 1'
#
loop_
_entity.id
_entity.type
_entity.pdbx_description
1 polymer ?
#
loop_
_entity_poly.entity_id
_entity_poly.type
_entity_poly.pdbx_seq_one_letter_code
_entity_poly.pdbx_strand_id
1 'polypeptide(L)'
;MRRNYELKMRAQNFPLPTSDVMVQVRLRQLGQPIQLFGEDAGMRRERLREVVSQYFLEVGESPNLKVFNRRLRDFSNFVGPEASLKEVQKCMLDNNIEVEVGGERAGSDDDFLSQGDEPGAPGQPFLSKGKKAPEKEEVFYTEGTPQLEGARLEIARYSIEKSTRRLQAAREQ
;
A
#
# COMPACT_ATOMS: atom_id res chain seq x y z
N MET A 1 -7.08 -43.30 16.66
CA MET A 1 -8.49 -42.82 16.70
C MET A 1 -8.73 -41.80 17.82
N ARG A 2 -8.57 -42.13 19.12
CA ARG A 2 -8.85 -41.19 20.25
C ARG A 2 -8.14 -39.83 20.20
N ARG A 3 -6.83 -39.83 19.92
CA ARG A 3 -6.00 -38.61 19.91
C ARG A 3 -6.49 -37.54 18.92
N ASN A 4 -6.86 -37.93 17.70
CA ASN A 4 -7.34 -36.97 16.68
C ASN A 4 -8.70 -36.39 17.05
N TYR A 5 -9.57 -37.18 17.69
CA TYR A 5 -10.84 -36.70 18.20
C TYR A 5 -10.65 -35.67 19.32
N GLU A 6 -9.76 -35.95 20.27
CA GLU A 6 -9.42 -35.01 21.34
C GLU A 6 -8.81 -33.70 20.83
N LEU A 7 -7.92 -33.77 19.82
CA LEU A 7 -7.37 -32.59 19.15
C LEU A 7 -8.45 -31.77 18.43
N LYS A 8 -9.37 -32.45 17.73
CA LYS A 8 -10.51 -31.78 17.06
C LYS A 8 -11.44 -31.09 18.05
N MET A 9 -11.69 -31.69 19.21
CA MET A 9 -12.52 -31.08 20.26
C MET A 9 -11.83 -29.88 20.92
N ARG A 10 -10.52 -29.96 21.17
CA ARG A 10 -9.73 -28.84 21.72
C ARG A 10 -9.65 -27.66 20.75
N ALA A 11 -9.48 -27.96 19.46
CA ALA A 11 -9.49 -27.01 18.37
C ALA A 11 -10.81 -26.22 18.31
N GLN A 12 -11.94 -26.94 18.34
CA GLN A 12 -13.29 -26.36 18.31
C GLN A 12 -13.58 -25.47 19.54
N ASN A 13 -13.16 -25.91 20.73
CA ASN A 13 -13.37 -25.20 22.00
C ASN A 13 -12.31 -24.12 22.30
N PHE A 14 -11.55 -23.70 21.29
CA PHE A 14 -10.55 -22.65 21.49
C PHE A 14 -11.21 -21.28 21.81
N PRO A 15 -10.72 -20.54 22.84
CA PRO A 15 -11.29 -19.25 23.20
C PRO A 15 -10.96 -18.19 22.14
N LEU A 16 -11.99 -17.74 21.43
CA LEU A 16 -11.85 -16.70 20.40
C LEU A 16 -12.25 -15.32 20.93
N PRO A 17 -11.58 -14.25 20.46
CA PRO A 17 -11.96 -12.88 20.79
C PRO A 17 -13.43 -12.59 20.48
N THR A 18 -14.09 -11.83 21.35
CA THR A 18 -15.48 -11.40 21.14
C THR A 18 -15.56 -10.16 20.24
N SER A 19 -14.56 -9.28 20.30
CA SER A 19 -14.51 -8.07 19.49
C SER A 19 -14.05 -8.36 18.07
N ASP A 20 -14.81 -7.90 17.08
CA ASP A 20 -14.51 -8.10 15.66
C ASP A 20 -13.14 -7.55 15.23
N VAL A 21 -12.75 -6.38 15.76
CA VAL A 21 -11.44 -5.77 15.49
C VAL A 21 -10.29 -6.71 15.84
N MET A 22 -10.40 -7.43 16.97
CA MET A 22 -9.38 -8.40 17.37
C MET A 22 -9.39 -9.66 16.50
N VAL A 23 -10.55 -10.06 15.98
CA VAL A 23 -10.67 -11.16 15.00
C VAL A 23 -9.93 -10.78 13.71
N GLN A 24 -10.15 -9.57 13.20
CA GLN A 24 -9.47 -9.05 12.01
C GLN A 24 -7.94 -9.00 12.18
N VAL A 25 -7.48 -8.52 13.33
CA VAL A 25 -6.06 -8.51 13.69
C VAL A 25 -5.49 -9.93 13.71
N ARG A 26 -6.22 -10.87 14.29
CA ARG A 26 -5.79 -12.27 14.40
C ARG A 26 -5.64 -12.94 13.05
N LEU A 27 -6.62 -12.72 12.16
CA LEU A 27 -6.57 -13.20 10.78
C LEU A 27 -5.38 -12.60 10.03
N ARG A 28 -5.12 -11.29 10.20
CA ARG A 28 -3.93 -10.63 9.64
C ARG A 28 -2.63 -11.24 10.14
N GLN A 29 -2.51 -11.53 11.44
CA GLN A 29 -1.31 -12.18 12.02
C GLN A 29 -1.09 -13.59 11.46
N LEU A 30 -2.17 -14.30 11.13
CA LEU A 30 -2.15 -15.62 10.50
C LEU A 30 -1.96 -15.57 8.97
N GLY A 31 -1.73 -14.38 8.39
CA GLY A 31 -1.60 -14.21 6.94
C GLY A 31 -2.89 -14.46 6.16
N GLN A 32 -4.04 -14.50 6.83
CA GLN A 32 -5.33 -14.74 6.21
C GLN A 32 -5.98 -13.43 5.74
N PRO A 33 -6.79 -13.45 4.67
CA PRO A 33 -7.62 -12.31 4.29
C PRO A 33 -8.46 -11.83 5.47
N ILE A 34 -8.46 -10.52 5.71
CA ILE A 34 -9.10 -9.93 6.90
C ILE A 34 -10.63 -10.02 6.80
N GLN A 35 -11.16 -9.82 5.60
CA GLN A 35 -12.58 -9.91 5.29
C GLN A 35 -12.79 -10.48 3.89
N LEU A 36 -13.76 -11.38 3.76
CA LEU A 36 -14.25 -11.90 2.48
C LEU A 36 -15.51 -11.15 2.02
N PHE A 37 -15.83 -11.23 0.73
CA PHE A 37 -17.04 -10.60 0.17
C PHE A 37 -18.29 -11.23 0.80
N GLY A 38 -19.21 -10.37 1.30
CA GLY A 38 -20.44 -10.83 1.96
C GLY A 38 -20.24 -11.43 3.36
N GLU A 39 -19.03 -11.42 3.90
CA GLU A 39 -18.74 -11.95 5.24
C GLU A 39 -19.15 -10.94 6.33
N ASP A 40 -20.04 -11.36 7.24
CA ASP A 40 -20.39 -10.61 8.44
C ASP A 40 -19.38 -10.85 9.59
N ALA A 41 -19.55 -10.16 10.72
CA ALA A 41 -18.66 -10.32 11.88
C ALA A 41 -18.73 -11.72 12.52
N GLY A 42 -19.88 -12.40 12.43
CA GLY A 42 -20.06 -13.74 12.98
C GLY A 42 -19.34 -14.80 12.15
N MET A 43 -19.56 -14.79 10.84
CA MET A 43 -18.89 -15.62 9.85
C MET A 43 -17.38 -15.44 9.90
N ARG A 44 -16.89 -14.20 10.07
CA ARG A 44 -15.45 -13.93 10.23
C ARG A 44 -14.86 -14.57 11.47
N ARG A 45 -15.57 -14.49 12.60
CA ARG A 45 -15.17 -15.14 13.85
C ARG A 45 -15.15 -16.65 13.71
N GLU A 46 -16.12 -17.22 13.00
CA GLU A 46 -16.17 -18.65 12.74
C GLU A 46 -15.05 -19.10 11.80
N ARG A 47 -14.74 -18.33 10.76
CA ARG A 47 -13.58 -18.59 9.91
C ARG A 47 -12.27 -18.55 10.70
N LEU A 48 -12.11 -17.61 11.63
CA LEU A 48 -10.96 -17.62 12.52
C LEU A 48 -10.91 -18.91 13.37
N ARG A 49 -12.06 -19.43 13.82
CA ARG A 49 -12.15 -20.73 14.51
C ARG A 49 -11.65 -21.86 13.63
N GLU A 50 -12.09 -21.91 12.39
CA GLU A 50 -11.70 -22.93 11.42
C GLU A 50 -10.20 -22.90 11.16
N VAL A 51 -9.64 -21.73 10.89
CA VAL A 51 -8.20 -21.55 10.64
C VAL A 51 -7.38 -21.98 11.85
N VAL A 52 -7.74 -21.54 13.06
CA VAL A 52 -7.05 -21.95 14.29
C VAL A 52 -7.19 -23.45 14.53
N SER A 53 -8.36 -24.01 14.22
CA SER A 53 -8.63 -25.44 14.37
C SER A 53 -7.78 -26.28 13.41
N GLN A 54 -7.67 -25.85 12.16
CA GLN A 54 -6.83 -26.47 11.15
C GLN A 54 -5.36 -26.44 11.58
N TYR A 55 -4.87 -25.28 12.01
CA TYR A 55 -3.50 -25.14 12.52
C TYR A 55 -3.23 -26.09 13.70
N PHE A 56 -4.18 -26.22 14.62
CA PHE A 56 -4.06 -27.09 15.79
C PHE A 56 -4.00 -28.58 15.40
N LEU A 57 -4.69 -28.99 14.34
CA LEU A 57 -4.65 -30.36 13.84
C LEU A 57 -3.35 -30.67 13.09
N GLU A 58 -2.81 -29.69 12.36
CA GLU A 58 -1.59 -29.83 11.57
C GLU A 58 -0.33 -29.80 12.43
N VAL A 59 -0.21 -28.79 13.31
CA VAL A 59 0.99 -28.54 14.12
C VAL A 59 0.89 -29.20 15.51
N GLY A 60 -0.31 -29.52 15.97
CA GLY A 60 -0.54 -30.06 17.32
C GLY A 60 -0.52 -29.01 18.44
N GLU A 61 -0.29 -27.75 18.09
CA GLU A 61 -0.25 -26.61 19.03
C GLU A 61 -1.07 -25.43 18.48
N SER A 62 -1.54 -24.54 19.36
CA SER A 62 -2.26 -23.33 18.97
C SER A 62 -1.28 -22.26 18.45
N PRO A 63 -1.65 -21.49 17.41
CA PRO A 63 -0.76 -20.47 16.88
C PRO A 63 -0.49 -19.37 17.93
N ASN A 64 0.81 -19.09 18.15
CA ASN A 64 1.23 -18.05 19.07
C ASN A 64 1.07 -16.68 18.41
N LEU A 65 0.08 -15.96 18.90
CA LEU A 65 -0.37 -14.72 18.30
C LEU A 65 -0.48 -13.64 19.40
N LYS A 66 0.30 -13.81 20.49
CA LYS A 66 0.32 -12.93 21.67
C LYS A 66 0.93 -11.55 21.38
N VAL A 67 1.49 -11.31 20.19
CA VAL A 67 2.24 -10.09 19.90
C VAL A 67 1.65 -9.35 18.71
N PHE A 68 1.09 -8.17 18.98
CA PHE A 68 0.84 -7.16 17.96
C PHE A 68 2.22 -6.64 17.54
N ASN A 69 2.81 -7.22 16.49
CA ASN A 69 4.00 -6.62 15.87
C ASN A 69 3.57 -5.27 15.29
N ARG A 70 3.68 -4.22 16.10
CA ARG A 70 3.49 -2.83 15.69
C ARG A 70 4.52 -2.43 14.62
N ARG A 71 5.57 -3.25 14.42
CA ARG A 71 6.47 -3.25 13.26
C ARG A 71 5.87 -4.02 12.09
N LEU A 72 4.89 -3.41 11.43
CA LEU A 72 4.50 -3.79 10.07
C LEU A 72 5.22 -2.85 9.09
N ARG A 73 6.56 -2.85 9.13
CA ARG A 73 7.47 -2.31 8.10
C ARG A 73 8.85 -2.96 8.19
N ASP A 74 8.93 -4.27 8.36
CA ASP A 74 10.17 -4.98 8.07
C ASP A 74 10.10 -5.39 6.59
N PHE A 75 10.39 -4.42 5.71
CA PHE A 75 10.61 -4.65 4.27
C PHE A 75 11.82 -5.56 4.00
N SER A 76 12.56 -5.96 5.04
CA SER A 76 13.69 -6.89 4.98
C SER A 76 13.33 -8.27 4.43
N ASN A 77 12.04 -8.64 4.43
CA ASN A 77 11.60 -9.90 3.83
C ASN A 77 11.35 -9.81 2.31
N PHE A 78 11.48 -8.63 1.70
CA PHE A 78 11.42 -8.48 0.23
C PHE A 78 12.81 -8.53 -0.43
N VAL A 79 13.88 -8.44 0.38
CA VAL A 79 15.25 -8.53 -0.13
C VAL A 79 15.73 -9.94 0.14
N GLY A 80 15.94 -10.72 -0.92
CA GLY A 80 16.46 -12.08 -0.85
C GLY A 80 17.80 -12.16 -0.10
N PRO A 81 18.24 -13.38 0.28
CA PRO A 81 19.32 -13.62 1.25
C PRO A 81 20.74 -13.16 0.83
N GLU A 82 20.88 -12.36 -0.21
CA GLU A 82 22.16 -11.92 -0.79
C GLU A 82 22.36 -10.41 -0.85
N ALA A 83 21.44 -9.57 -0.37
CA ALA A 83 21.76 -8.15 -0.25
C ALA A 83 22.38 -7.87 1.12
N SER A 84 23.70 -7.69 1.14
CA SER A 84 24.42 -7.28 2.32
C SER A 84 23.93 -5.88 2.74
N LEU A 85 23.78 -5.64 4.05
CA LEU A 85 23.40 -4.33 4.61
C LEU A 85 24.24 -3.16 4.06
N LYS A 86 25.46 -3.44 3.58
CA LYS A 86 26.35 -2.45 2.95
C LYS A 86 25.88 -2.02 1.56
N GLU A 87 25.18 -2.86 0.81
CA GLU A 87 24.64 -2.54 -0.52
C GLU A 87 23.40 -1.66 -0.43
N VAL A 88 22.53 -1.94 0.54
CA VAL A 88 21.37 -1.08 0.84
C VAL A 88 21.82 0.30 1.30
N GLN A 89 22.90 0.37 2.10
CA GLN A 89 23.47 1.62 2.59
C GLN A 89 24.22 2.40 1.49
N LYS A 90 24.85 1.69 0.53
CA LYS A 90 25.47 2.29 -0.66
C LYS A 90 24.45 2.95 -1.59
N CYS A 91 23.31 2.30 -1.85
CA CYS A 91 22.22 2.92 -2.63
C CYS A 91 21.65 4.19 -1.98
N MET A 92 21.72 4.32 -0.65
CA MET A 92 21.28 5.54 0.06
C MET A 92 22.31 6.68 -0.01
N LEU A 93 23.60 6.38 -0.25
CA LEU A 93 24.69 7.34 -0.27
C LEU A 93 25.10 7.77 -1.70
N ASP A 94 24.72 7.01 -2.72
CA ASP A 94 25.07 7.27 -4.13
C ASP A 94 24.23 8.39 -4.80
N ASN A 95 23.42 9.16 -4.06
CA ASN A 95 22.63 10.30 -4.60
C ASN A 95 23.33 11.67 -4.44
N ASN A 96 24.67 11.71 -4.46
CA ASN A 96 25.38 12.97 -4.71
C ASN A 96 25.42 13.24 -6.21
N ILE A 97 24.27 13.60 -6.79
CA ILE A 97 24.17 13.95 -8.19
C ILE A 97 24.68 15.39 -8.36
N GLU A 98 25.95 15.53 -8.74
CA GLU A 98 26.42 16.72 -9.45
C GLU A 98 25.84 16.64 -10.88
N VAL A 99 24.90 17.53 -11.22
CA VAL A 99 24.53 17.76 -12.61
C VAL A 99 25.15 19.08 -13.05
N GLU A 100 26.10 18.97 -13.97
CA GLU A 100 26.72 20.10 -14.66
C GLU A 100 25.68 21.00 -15.33
N VAL A 101 25.89 22.31 -15.20
CA VAL A 101 25.09 23.36 -15.83
C VAL A 101 25.45 23.39 -17.32
N GLY A 102 24.63 22.76 -18.16
CA GLY A 102 24.85 22.65 -19.60
C GLY A 102 23.86 23.45 -20.45
N GLY A 103 24.28 24.63 -20.90
CA GLY A 103 24.02 25.12 -22.27
C GLY A 103 22.70 25.83 -22.56
N GLU A 104 22.79 27.15 -22.74
CA GLU A 104 21.82 28.00 -23.43
C GLU A 104 21.50 27.45 -24.84
N ARG A 105 20.22 27.26 -25.15
CA ARG A 105 19.76 27.18 -26.55
C ARG A 105 18.87 28.39 -26.83
N ALA A 106 19.48 29.40 -27.42
CA ALA A 106 18.82 30.41 -28.20
C ALA A 106 18.36 29.83 -29.56
N GLY A 107 17.27 30.36 -30.10
CA GLY A 107 16.75 30.09 -31.45
C GLY A 107 15.54 29.15 -31.44
N SER A 108 14.41 29.47 -32.05
CA SER A 108 13.98 30.62 -32.84
C SER A 108 12.47 30.44 -33.00
N ASP A 109 11.71 31.48 -32.68
CA ASP A 109 10.40 31.67 -33.27
C ASP A 109 10.59 31.67 -34.79
N ASP A 110 9.87 30.83 -35.52
CA ASP A 110 9.32 31.06 -36.86
C ASP A 110 8.87 29.73 -37.50
N ASP A 111 7.72 29.80 -38.18
CA ASP A 111 7.21 28.88 -39.21
C ASP A 111 6.53 27.57 -38.81
N PHE A 112 5.20 27.60 -38.65
CA PHE A 112 4.31 26.77 -39.50
C PHE A 112 2.86 27.29 -39.54
N LEU A 113 2.62 28.31 -40.37
CA LEU A 113 1.31 28.59 -40.94
C LEU A 113 1.25 27.90 -42.30
N SER A 114 0.46 26.82 -42.43
CA SER A 114 0.02 26.35 -43.75
C SER A 114 -1.47 26.02 -43.70
N GLN A 115 -2.21 26.86 -44.42
CA GLN A 115 -3.64 26.77 -44.69
C GLN A 115 -3.99 25.47 -45.45
N GLY A 116 -5.22 25.00 -45.23
CA GLY A 116 -5.84 23.89 -45.95
C GLY A 116 -7.31 23.77 -45.58
N ASP A 117 -8.11 24.76 -45.98
CA ASP A 117 -9.58 24.66 -45.96
C ASP A 117 -10.04 23.77 -47.11
N GLU A 118 -10.36 22.50 -46.83
CA GLU A 118 -11.06 21.61 -47.75
C GLU A 118 -12.54 21.51 -47.33
N PRO A 119 -13.51 21.93 -48.17
CA PRO A 119 -14.93 21.83 -47.85
C PRO A 119 -15.42 20.38 -47.96
N GLY A 120 -15.45 19.69 -46.81
CA GLY A 120 -16.02 18.35 -46.68
C GLY A 120 -17.53 18.31 -46.99
N ALA A 121 -17.92 17.41 -47.88
CA ALA A 121 -19.29 17.23 -48.37
C ALA A 121 -20.31 16.93 -47.23
N PRO A 122 -21.54 17.48 -47.31
CA PRO A 122 -22.58 17.20 -46.33
C PRO A 122 -23.23 15.83 -46.57
N GLY A 123 -23.18 14.97 -45.55
CA GLY A 123 -24.20 13.94 -45.34
C GLY A 123 -23.78 12.50 -45.66
N GLN A 124 -23.09 11.86 -44.72
CA GLN A 124 -23.38 10.46 -44.36
C GLN A 124 -23.30 10.32 -42.84
N PRO A 125 -24.37 9.91 -42.14
CA PRO A 125 -24.31 9.65 -40.71
C PRO A 125 -23.64 8.29 -40.49
N PHE A 126 -22.31 8.27 -40.43
CA PHE A 126 -21.58 7.09 -39.94
C PHE A 126 -21.56 7.10 -38.40
N LEU A 127 -22.73 6.94 -37.78
CA LEU A 127 -22.81 6.59 -36.36
C LEU A 127 -22.52 5.09 -36.20
N SER A 128 -21.26 4.71 -36.41
CA SER A 128 -20.74 3.50 -35.77
C SER A 128 -20.56 3.83 -34.29
N LYS A 129 -21.46 3.34 -33.43
CA LYS A 129 -21.24 3.34 -31.98
C LYS A 129 -20.10 2.39 -31.64
N GLY A 130 -18.87 2.83 -31.85
CA GLY A 130 -17.69 2.25 -31.23
C GLY A 130 -17.81 2.46 -29.73
N LYS A 131 -17.77 1.38 -28.96
CA LYS A 131 -17.62 1.45 -27.51
C LYS A 131 -16.31 2.18 -27.21
N LYS A 132 -16.36 3.48 -26.88
CA LYS A 132 -15.22 4.16 -26.27
C LYS A 132 -14.94 3.48 -24.94
N ALA A 133 -13.77 2.85 -24.81
CA ALA A 133 -13.27 2.41 -23.52
C ALA A 133 -13.21 3.61 -22.57
N PRO A 134 -13.45 3.44 -21.25
CA PRO A 134 -13.40 4.55 -20.31
C PRO A 134 -12.00 5.19 -20.38
N GLU A 135 -11.96 6.47 -20.75
CA GLU A 135 -10.76 7.30 -20.69
C GLU A 135 -10.32 7.31 -19.22
N LYS A 136 -9.19 6.68 -18.90
CA LYS A 136 -8.66 6.67 -17.54
C LYS A 136 -8.15 8.08 -17.27
N GLU A 137 -8.79 8.78 -16.34
CA GLU A 137 -8.29 10.05 -15.81
C GLU A 137 -6.95 9.78 -15.12
N GLU A 138 -5.86 9.91 -15.87
CA GLU A 138 -4.52 9.73 -15.35
C GLU A 138 -4.15 10.99 -14.57
N VAL A 139 -4.16 10.88 -13.24
CA VAL A 139 -3.78 11.98 -12.35
C VAL A 139 -2.28 12.22 -12.49
N PHE A 140 -1.92 13.23 -13.27
CA PHE A 140 -0.54 13.62 -13.51
C PHE A 140 0.00 14.43 -12.34
N TYR A 141 1.04 13.93 -11.67
CA TYR A 141 1.74 14.64 -10.60
C TYR A 141 3.02 15.29 -11.11
N THR A 142 3.24 16.53 -10.72
CA THR A 142 4.52 17.24 -10.91
C THR A 142 5.09 17.62 -9.55
N GLU A 143 6.41 17.49 -9.41
CA GLU A 143 7.13 17.88 -8.20
C GLU A 143 7.02 19.38 -7.91
N GLY A 144 6.83 20.20 -8.95
CA GLY A 144 6.68 21.65 -8.86
C GLY A 144 8.02 22.39 -9.01
N THR A 145 8.02 23.69 -8.73
CA THR A 145 9.23 24.51 -8.82
C THR A 145 10.15 24.32 -7.59
N PRO A 146 11.46 24.58 -7.70
CA PRO A 146 12.39 24.43 -6.56
C PRO A 146 12.03 25.35 -5.37
N GLN A 147 11.42 26.51 -5.63
CA GLN A 147 10.92 27.38 -4.57
C GLN A 147 9.78 26.72 -3.78
N LEU A 148 8.90 25.98 -4.47
CA LEU A 148 7.80 25.24 -3.84
C LEU A 148 8.33 24.06 -3.02
N GLU A 149 9.38 23.39 -3.50
CA GLU A 149 10.07 22.36 -2.74
C GLU A 149 10.66 22.91 -1.43
N GLY A 150 11.38 24.05 -1.50
CA GLY A 150 11.91 24.72 -0.32
C GLY A 150 10.82 25.07 0.71
N ALA A 151 9.70 25.65 0.24
CA ALA A 151 8.56 25.95 1.09
C ALA A 151 7.95 24.69 1.74
N ARG A 152 7.85 23.58 1.00
CA ARG A 152 7.37 22.30 1.54
C ARG A 152 8.28 21.78 2.64
N LEU A 153 9.60 21.90 2.49
CA LEU A 153 10.57 21.50 3.50
C LEU A 153 10.42 22.32 4.78
N GLU A 154 10.23 23.64 4.66
CA GLU A 154 10.00 24.52 5.82
C GLU A 154 8.71 24.16 6.56
N ILE A 155 7.61 23.97 5.82
CA ILE A 155 6.31 23.55 6.37
C ILE A 155 6.46 22.20 7.07
N ALA A 156 7.17 21.25 6.47
CA ALA A 156 7.39 19.93 7.04
C ALA A 156 8.18 20.01 8.35
N ARG A 157 9.30 20.75 8.38
CA ARG A 157 10.12 20.94 9.60
C ARG A 157 9.28 21.50 10.75
N TYR A 158 8.56 22.60 10.51
CA TYR A 158 7.68 23.21 11.51
C TYR A 158 6.57 22.26 11.99
N SER A 159 5.93 21.55 11.05
CA SER A 159 4.77 20.71 11.34
C SER A 159 5.14 19.44 12.10
N ILE A 160 6.28 18.81 11.76
CA ILE A 160 6.76 17.59 12.41
C ILE A 160 7.04 17.88 13.89
N GLU A 161 7.81 18.92 14.20
CA GLU A 161 8.12 19.29 15.59
C GLU A 161 6.87 19.63 16.41
N LYS A 162 5.89 20.29 15.80
CA LYS A 162 4.63 20.59 16.48
C LYS A 162 3.81 19.32 16.71
N SER A 163 3.80 18.41 15.74
CA SER A 163 3.10 17.13 15.87
C SER A 163 3.69 16.24 16.96
N THR A 164 5.02 16.20 17.12
CA THR A 164 5.68 15.42 18.18
C THR A 164 5.30 15.94 19.56
N ARG A 165 5.30 17.27 19.76
CA ARG A 165 4.84 17.88 21.03
C ARG A 165 3.40 17.53 21.36
N ARG A 166 2.49 17.59 20.38
CA ARG A 166 1.08 17.18 20.58
C ARG A 166 0.97 15.71 21.00
N LEU A 167 1.71 14.83 20.35
CA LEU A 167 1.72 13.40 20.70
C LEU A 167 2.32 13.13 22.08
N GLN A 168 3.33 13.89 22.50
CA GLN A 168 3.90 13.80 23.84
C GLN A 168 2.89 14.25 24.90
N ALA A 169 2.29 15.43 24.74
CA ALA A 169 1.25 15.92 25.65
C ALA A 169 0.06 14.95 25.77
N ALA A 170 -0.37 14.35 24.65
CA ALA A 170 -1.45 13.36 24.65
C ALA A 170 -1.07 12.01 25.30
N ARG A 171 0.22 11.72 25.49
CA ARG A 171 0.69 10.52 26.21
C ARG A 171 0.81 10.76 27.72
N GLU A 172 0.93 12.01 28.14
CA GLU A 172 1.06 12.42 29.55
C GLU A 172 -0.30 12.62 30.25
N GLN A 173 -1.38 12.74 29.47
CA GLN A 173 -2.78 12.75 29.94
C GLN A 173 -3.31 11.33 30.15
#